data_AF-A0A0P1GVF6-F1
#
_entry.id   AF-A0A0P1GVF6-F1
#
_cell.length_a   1.000
_cell.length_b   1.000
_cell.length_c   1.000
_cell.angle_alpha   90.00
_cell.angle_beta   90.00
_cell.angle_gamma   90.00
#
_symmetry.space_group_name_H-M   'P 1'
#
loop_
_entity.id
_entity.type
_entity.pdbx_description
1 polymer ?
#
loop_
_entity_poly.entity_id
_entity_poly.type
_entity_poly.pdbx_seq_one_letter_code
_entity_poly.pdbx_strand_id
1 'polypeptide(L)' 'MGRLIRLVFFVGIAFTSGILFERSHQKDLCAQSGGQWMRAGFCAGE' A
#
# COMPACT_ATOMS: atom_id res chain seq x y z
N MET A 1 -30.32 -7.38 6.47
CA MET A 1 -28.95 -7.01 6.90
C MET A 1 -27.85 -7.32 5.87
N GLY A 2 -28.04 -8.24 4.90
CA GLY A 2 -26.99 -8.58 3.91
C GLY A 2 -26.48 -7.45 3.02
N ARG A 3 -27.29 -6.40 2.78
CA ARG A 3 -26.88 -5.22 1.98
C ARG A 3 -25.77 -4.39 2.64
N LEU A 4 -25.79 -4.28 3.97
CA LEU A 4 -24.79 -3.51 4.73
C LEU A 4 -23.45 -4.26 4.81
N ILE A 5 -23.50 -5.57 5.08
CA ILE A 5 -22.30 -6.42 5.15
C ILE A 5 -21.53 -6.40 3.83
N ARG A 6 -22.24 -6.46 2.69
CA ARG A 6 -21.64 -6.37 1.36
C ARG A 6 -20.90 -5.05 1.14
N LEU A 7 -21.44 -3.92 1.62
CA LEU A 7 -20.79 -2.61 1.50
C LEU A 7 -19.51 -2.54 2.34
N VAL A 8 -19.55 -3.00 3.60
CA VAL A 8 -18.37 -3.04 4.47
C VAL A 8 -17.27 -3.90 3.86
N PHE A 9 -17.64 -5.02 3.24
CA PHE A 9 -16.68 -5.90 2.57
C PHE A 9 -15.99 -5.21 1.38
N PHE A 10 -16.76 -4.55 0.50
CA PHE A 10 -16.17 -3.82 -0.63
C PHE A 10 -15.28 -2.66 -0.18
N VAL A 11 -15.69 -1.92 0.85
CA VAL A 11 -14.88 -0.86 1.45
C VAL A 11 -13.59 -1.42 2.04
N GLY A 12 -13.65 -2.55 2.74
CA GLY A 12 -12.46 -3.21 3.30
C GLY A 12 -11.47 -3.65 2.22
N ILE A 13 -11.96 -4.19 1.10
CA ILE A 13 -11.11 -4.55 -0.05
C ILE A 13 -10.49 -3.30 -0.67
N ALA A 14 -11.29 -2.27 -0.98
CA ALA A 14 -10.80 -1.04 -1.60
C ALA A 14 -9.76 -0.32 -0.73
N PHE A 15 -9.97 -0.31 0.59
CA PHE A 15 -9.03 0.23 1.55
C PHE A 15 -7.70 -0.54 1.56
N THR A 16 -7.76 -1.87 1.63
CA THR A 16 -6.56 -2.71 1.65
C THR A 16 -5.78 -2.63 0.34
N SER A 17 -6.48 -2.59 -0.81
CA SER A 17 -5.84 -2.39 -2.11
C SER A 17 -5.16 -1.02 -2.20
N GLY A 18 -5.77 0.03 -1.65
CA GLY A 18 -5.17 1.37 -1.59
C GLY A 18 -3.88 1.40 -0.77
N ILE A 19 -3.87 0.77 0.41
CA ILE A 19 -2.67 0.66 1.26
C ILE A 19 -1.53 -0.07 0.53
N LEU A 20 -1.84 -1.18 -0.16
CA LEU A 20 -0.85 -1.95 -0.91
C LEU A 20 -0.33 -1.18 -2.13
N PHE A 21 -1.20 -0.45 -2.81
CA PHE A 21 -0.84 0.39 -3.95
C PHE A 21 0.10 1.50 -3.53
N GLU A 22 -0.23 2.25 -2.47
CA GLU A 22 0.59 3.33 -1.94
C GLU A 22 1.98 2.82 -1.52
N ARG A 23 2.02 1.67 -0.83
CA ARG A 23 3.29 1.05 -0.42
C ARG A 23 4.14 0.58 -1.60
N SER A 24 3.51 0.14 -2.69
CA SER A 24 4.21 -0.26 -3.90
C SER A 24 4.77 0.95 -4.62
N HIS A 25 3.98 2.03 -4.72
CA HIS A 25 4.40 3.30 -5.29
C HIS A 25 5.62 3.88 -4.55
N GLN A 26 5.62 3.85 -3.21
CA GLN A 26 6.77 4.32 -2.42
C GLN A 26 8.04 3.47 -2.63
N LYS A 27 7.89 2.16 -2.87
CA LYS A 27 9.02 1.28 -3.22
C LYS A 27 9.60 1.65 -4.57
N ASP A 28 8.75 1.86 -5.57
CA ASP A 28 9.17 2.24 -6.91
C ASP A 28 9.88 3.61 -6.91
N LEU A 29 9.34 4.58 -6.15
CA LEU A 29 9.98 5.88 -5.96
C LEU A 29 11.35 5.75 -5.29
N CYS A 30 11.46 4.92 -4.26
CA CYS A 30 12.73 4.66 -3.58
C CYS A 30 13.78 4.05 -4.52
N ALA A 31 13.37 3.08 -5.34
CA ALA A 31 14.24 2.45 -6.33
C ALA A 31 14.65 3.45 -7.43
N GLN A 32 13.75 4.33 -7.88
CA GLN A 32 14.08 5.40 -8.83
C GLN A 32 15.06 6.43 -8.25
N SER A 33 14.95 6.76 -6.97
CA SER A 33 15.86 7.71 -6.31
C SER A 33 17.23 7.10 -5.98
N GLY A 34 17.51 5.85 -6.38
CA GLY A 34 18.76 5.15 -6.07
C GLY A 34 18.83 4.62 -4.64
N GLY A 35 17.74 4.66 -3.89
CA GLY A 35 17.64 4.14 -2.53
C GLY A 35 17.22 2.68 -2.50
N GLN A 36 17.50 2.00 -1.39
CA GLN A 36 17.04 0.64 -1.14
C GLN A 36 15.83 0.65 -0.21
N TRP A 37 14.77 -0.04 -0.63
CA TRP A 37 13.59 -0.19 0.23
C TRP A 37 13.89 -1.15 1.38
N MET A 38 14.03 -0.60 2.59
CA MET A 38 14.38 -1.39 3.77
C MET A 38 13.19 -2.18 4.28
N ARG A 39 13.46 -3.37 4.83
CA ARG A 39 12.43 -4.28 5.36
C ARG A 39 11.62 -3.66 6.51
N ALA A 40 12.19 -2.65 7.17
CA ALA A 40 11.54 -1.83 8.18
C ALA A 40 10.48 -0.85 7.63
N GLY A 41 10.28 -0.80 6.31
CA GLY A 41 9.18 -0.06 5.69
C GLY A 41 9.47 1.41 5.36
N PHE A 42 10.74 1.77 5.24
CA PHE A 42 11.18 3.09 4.81
C PHE A 42 12.22 2.96 3.68
N CYS A 43 12.35 4.02 2.90
CA CYS A 43 13.42 4.14 1.91
C CYS A 43 14.71 4.57 2.61
N ALA A 44 15.80 3.84 2.41
CA ALA A 44 17.13 4.25 2.82
C ALA A 44 18.09 4.10 1.63
N GLY A 45 18.64 5.22 1.17
CA GLY A 45 19.75 5.27 0.24
C GLY A 45 20.93 5.94 0.94
N GLU A 46 22.13 5.54 0.55
CA GLU A 46 23.39 6.22 0.90
C GLU A 46 23.43 7.66 0.37
#